data_AF-A0A1Y3AWD5-F1
#
_entry.id   AF-A0A1Y3AWD5-F1
#
_cell.length_a   1.000
_cell.length_b   1.000
_cell.length_c   1.000
_cell.angle_alpha   90.00
_cell.angle_beta   90.00
_cell.angle_gamma   90.00
#
_symmetry.space_group_name_H-M   'P 1'
#
loop_
_entity.id
_entity.type
_entity.pdbx_description
1 polymer ?
#
loop_
_entity_poly.entity_id
_entity_poly.type
_entity_poly.pdbx_seq_one_letter_code
_entity_poly.pdbx_strand_id
1 'polypeptide(L)'
;GRIIFELFNETCPKTCENFKALCTGEKGIGRLTGKPLHYKNVNFHRIINGFMIQSGDFSQNNGKGGESIFGGTFNDESFHHKHERPFLLSMANRGPNTNGSQFFITLVPTPHLDG
;
A
#
# COMPACT_ATOMS: atom_id res chain seq x y z
N GLY A 1 -1.68 18.58 -7.64
CA GLY A 1 -0.46 18.67 -6.79
C GLY A 1 0.39 17.43 -6.96
N ARG A 2 1.53 17.33 -6.25
CA ARG A 2 2.41 16.16 -6.22
C ARG A 2 2.62 15.69 -4.78
N ILE A 3 2.50 14.40 -4.53
CA ILE A 3 2.84 13.75 -3.25
C ILE A 3 4.18 13.04 -3.45
N ILE A 4 5.10 13.18 -2.50
CA ILE A 4 6.42 12.54 -2.51
C ILE A 4 6.52 11.70 -1.26
N PHE A 5 6.92 10.44 -1.41
CA PHE A 5 7.13 9.50 -0.31
C PHE A 5 8.61 9.17 -0.17
N GLU A 6 9.07 9.13 1.07
CA GLU A 6 10.29 8.42 1.45
C GLU A 6 9.92 6.99 1.84
N LEU A 7 10.73 6.00 1.44
CA LEU A 7 10.49 4.58 1.72
C LEU A 7 11.58 4.05 2.64
N PHE A 8 11.20 3.48 3.78
CA PHE A 8 12.12 2.93 4.78
C PHE A 8 12.62 1.53 4.40
N ASN A 9 13.43 1.47 3.34
CA ASN A 9 13.93 0.24 2.76
C ASN A 9 14.83 -0.57 3.71
N GLU A 10 15.47 0.09 4.68
CA GLU A 10 16.32 -0.57 5.69
C GLU A 10 15.52 -1.48 6.62
N THR A 11 14.30 -1.08 6.98
CA THR A 11 13.44 -1.82 7.91
C THR A 11 12.40 -2.70 7.21
N CYS A 12 11.93 -2.29 6.03
CA CYS A 12 10.88 -2.99 5.28
C CYS A 12 11.25 -3.15 3.79
N PRO A 13 12.36 -3.83 3.45
CA PRO A 13 12.87 -3.89 2.07
C PRO A 13 11.87 -4.49 1.08
N LYS A 14 11.17 -5.56 1.46
CA LYS A 14 10.20 -6.24 0.58
C LYS A 14 8.98 -5.38 0.32
N THR A 15 8.49 -4.70 1.36
CA THR A 15 7.34 -3.80 1.28
C THR A 15 7.68 -2.56 0.44
N CYS A 16 8.88 -2.00 0.64
CA CYS A 16 9.36 -0.85 -0.11
C CYS A 16 9.56 -1.18 -1.59
N GLU A 17 10.17 -2.33 -1.92
CA GLU A 17 10.33 -2.79 -3.30
C GLU A 17 8.97 -3.00 -3.98
N ASN A 18 7.98 -3.58 -3.28
CA ASN A 18 6.62 -3.73 -3.80
C ASN A 18 6.00 -2.38 -4.16
N PHE A 19 6.01 -1.42 -3.24
CA PHE A 19 5.41 -0.10 -3.47
C PHE A 19 6.14 0.65 -4.59
N LYS A 20 7.47 0.67 -4.57
CA LYS A 20 8.30 1.33 -5.58
C LYS A 20 8.04 0.75 -6.98
N ALA A 21 8.05 -0.57 -7.12
CA ALA A 21 7.80 -1.23 -8.40
C ALA A 21 6.37 -0.98 -8.91
N LEU A 22 5.38 -0.89 -8.02
CA LEU A 22 4.02 -0.49 -8.38
C LEU A 22 3.93 1.00 -8.75
N CYS A 23 4.84 1.87 -8.28
CA CYS A 23 4.93 3.24 -8.79
C CYS A 23 5.53 3.32 -10.20
N THR A 24 6.47 2.44 -10.56
CA THR A 24 7.13 2.44 -11.88
C THR A 24 6.40 1.63 -12.94
N GLY A 25 5.66 0.59 -12.53
CA GLY A 25 5.03 -0.36 -13.45
C GLY A 25 6.00 -1.38 -14.05
N GLU A 26 7.23 -1.48 -13.53
CA GLU A 26 8.32 -2.24 -14.16
C GLU A 26 8.12 -3.76 -14.17
N LYS A 27 7.25 -4.28 -13.31
CA LYS A 27 7.02 -5.74 -13.15
C LYS A 27 5.95 -6.29 -14.09
N GLY A 28 5.44 -5.47 -15.00
CA GLY A 28 4.54 -5.91 -16.07
C GLY A 28 3.12 -6.25 -15.59
N ILE A 29 2.63 -7.42 -16.00
CA ILE A 29 1.25 -7.85 -15.74
C ILE A 29 1.19 -8.75 -14.50
N GLY A 30 0.26 -8.46 -13.61
CA GLY A 30 0.01 -9.22 -12.40
C GLY A 30 -0.55 -10.61 -12.70
N ARG A 31 -0.05 -11.61 -11.97
CA ARG A 31 -0.31 -13.03 -12.26
C ARG A 31 -1.75 -13.43 -11.97
N LEU A 32 -2.37 -12.88 -10.92
CA LEU A 32 -3.73 -13.24 -10.52
C LEU A 32 -4.78 -12.30 -11.10
N THR A 33 -4.45 -11.01 -11.21
CA THR A 33 -5.39 -10.00 -11.69
C THR A 33 -5.41 -9.87 -13.20
N GLY A 34 -4.34 -10.29 -13.90
CA GLY A 34 -4.17 -10.08 -15.33
C GLY A 34 -4.07 -8.60 -15.73
N LYS A 35 -3.80 -7.71 -14.77
CA LYS A 35 -3.73 -6.25 -14.98
C LYS A 35 -2.32 -5.72 -14.74
N PRO A 36 -1.95 -4.57 -15.32
CA PRO A 36 -0.66 -3.95 -15.06
C PRO A 36 -0.42 -3.71 -13.57
N LEU A 37 0.74 -4.14 -13.06
CA LEU A 37 1.22 -3.89 -11.71
C LEU A 37 1.69 -2.43 -11.59
N HIS A 38 0.75 -1.48 -11.64
CA HIS A 38 1.08 -0.06 -11.72
C HIS A 38 0.00 0.84 -11.08
N TYR A 39 0.42 1.85 -10.33
CA TYR A 39 -0.46 2.83 -9.69
C TYR A 39 -0.94 3.96 -10.60
N LYS A 40 -0.46 4.04 -11.84
CA LYS A 40 -0.91 5.08 -12.78
C LYS A 40 -2.43 4.97 -12.98
N ASN A 41 -3.12 6.10 -12.78
CA ASN A 41 -4.58 6.23 -12.86
C ASN A 41 -5.37 5.42 -11.81
N VAL A 42 -4.74 5.05 -10.68
CA VAL A 42 -5.44 4.40 -9.57
C VAL A 42 -6.02 5.45 -8.63
N ASN A 43 -7.29 5.26 -8.26
CA ASN A 43 -8.03 6.21 -7.44
C ASN A 43 -7.85 5.96 -5.94
N PHE A 44 -7.91 7.05 -5.16
CA PHE A 44 -8.18 6.97 -3.73
C PHE A 44 -9.66 6.61 -3.53
N HIS A 45 -9.93 5.33 -3.32
CA HIS A 45 -11.30 4.80 -3.29
C HIS A 45 -11.94 4.87 -1.89
N ARG A 46 -11.16 5.14 -0.84
CA ARG A 46 -11.67 5.27 0.53
C ARG A 46 -10.97 6.43 1.24
N ILE A 47 -11.76 7.41 1.66
CA ILE A 47 -11.30 8.64 2.31
C ILE A 47 -12.11 8.80 3.60
N ILE A 48 -11.44 8.87 4.74
CA ILE A 48 -12.07 9.08 6.04
C ILE A 48 -11.48 10.36 6.65
N ASN A 49 -12.31 11.40 6.73
CA ASN A 49 -11.90 12.67 7.30
C ASN A 49 -11.45 12.50 8.76
N GLY A 50 -10.33 13.11 9.13
CA GLY A 50 -9.74 12.96 10.46
C GLY A 50 -9.10 11.59 10.74
N PHE A 51 -8.86 10.77 9.70
CA PHE A 51 -8.23 9.46 9.88
C PHE A 51 -7.19 9.14 8.82
N MET A 52 -7.60 8.74 7.61
CA MET A 52 -6.69 8.29 6.56
C MET A 52 -7.33 8.35 5.17
N ILE A 53 -6.48 8.29 4.14
CA ILE A 53 -6.86 8.09 2.75
C ILE A 53 -6.22 6.81 2.22
N GLN A 54 -6.99 5.97 1.52
CA GLN A 54 -6.59 4.65 1.04
C GLN A 54 -6.71 4.54 -0.48
N SER A 55 -5.71 3.90 -1.10
CA SER A 55 -5.56 3.73 -2.54
C SER A 55 -4.87 2.38 -2.85
N GLY A 56 -4.46 2.19 -4.10
CA GLY A 56 -3.65 1.06 -4.54
C GLY A 56 -4.43 -0.16 -5.04
N ASP A 57 -5.76 -0.09 -5.08
CA ASP A 57 -6.59 -1.11 -5.75
C ASP A 57 -6.66 -0.82 -7.26
N PHE A 58 -5.63 -1.23 -7.99
CA PHE A 58 -5.56 -1.04 -9.44
C PHE A 58 -6.47 -1.99 -10.23
N SER A 59 -7.00 -3.04 -9.60
CA SER A 59 -7.74 -4.08 -10.33
C SER A 59 -9.25 -3.94 -10.22
N GLN A 60 -9.79 -3.45 -9.11
CA GLN A 60 -11.24 -3.28 -8.93
C GLN A 60 -11.66 -1.86 -8.52
N ASN A 61 -10.72 -1.00 -8.12
CA ASN A 61 -10.97 0.38 -7.68
C ASN A 61 -12.04 0.51 -6.57
N ASN A 62 -12.24 -0.53 -5.74
CA ASN A 62 -13.30 -0.56 -4.72
C ASN A 62 -12.80 -1.12 -3.37
N GLY A 63 -11.51 -1.35 -3.23
CA GLY A 63 -10.88 -1.93 -2.05
C GLY A 63 -10.90 -3.46 -2.01
N LYS A 64 -11.54 -4.13 -2.98
CA LYS A 64 -11.60 -5.60 -3.06
C LYS A 64 -10.50 -6.21 -3.92
N GLY A 65 -9.82 -5.42 -4.75
CA GLY A 65 -8.77 -5.89 -5.65
C GLY A 65 -7.33 -5.56 -5.19
N GLY A 66 -6.45 -5.46 -6.17
CA GLY A 66 -5.00 -5.34 -6.02
C GLY A 66 -4.28 -6.68 -5.87
N GLU A 67 -3.00 -6.69 -6.23
CA GLU A 67 -2.06 -7.76 -5.87
C GLU A 67 -0.63 -7.20 -5.79
N SER A 68 0.24 -7.86 -5.05
CA SER A 68 1.66 -7.51 -4.95
C SER A 68 2.44 -7.92 -6.19
N ILE A 69 3.65 -7.36 -6.33
CA ILE A 69 4.59 -7.75 -7.38
C ILE A 69 5.09 -9.21 -7.26
N PHE A 70 4.87 -9.84 -6.11
CA PHE A 70 5.28 -11.21 -5.83
C PHE A 70 4.21 -12.23 -6.26
N GLY A 71 3.05 -11.76 -6.71
CA GLY A 71 1.88 -12.57 -7.03
C GLY A 71 0.95 -12.74 -5.82
N GLY A 72 -0.27 -12.23 -5.91
CA GLY A 72 -1.21 -12.26 -4.78
C GLY A 72 -0.72 -11.42 -3.59
N THR A 73 -0.78 -11.99 -2.38
CA THR A 73 -0.41 -11.30 -1.13
C THR A 73 0.95 -11.74 -0.60
N PHE A 74 1.54 -10.94 0.30
CA PHE A 74 2.75 -11.28 1.04
C PHE A 74 2.61 -11.00 2.54
N ASN A 75 3.49 -11.62 3.32
CA ASN A 75 3.51 -11.56 4.78
C ASN A 75 3.83 -10.17 5.32
N ASP A 76 3.39 -9.91 6.56
CA ASP A 76 3.80 -8.71 7.29
C ASP A 76 5.31 -8.76 7.57
N GLU A 77 6.02 -7.69 7.22
CA GLU A 77 7.48 -7.68 7.25
C GLU A 77 8.03 -7.15 8.58
N SER A 78 7.50 -6.01 9.05
CA SER A 78 7.94 -5.39 10.30
C SER A 78 6.89 -4.41 10.81
N PHE A 79 6.79 -4.31 12.15
CA PHE A 79 5.96 -3.33 12.87
C PHE A 79 6.82 -2.35 13.68
N HIS A 80 8.07 -2.15 13.24
CA HIS A 80 9.05 -1.29 13.91
C HIS A 80 8.60 0.17 13.98
N HIS A 81 8.05 0.69 12.88
CA HIS A 81 7.54 2.06 12.81
C HIS A 81 6.09 2.11 13.31
N LYS A 82 5.84 2.99 14.27
CA LYS A 82 4.51 3.21 14.86
C LYS A 82 3.76 4.32 14.13
N HIS A 83 2.44 4.26 14.14
CA HIS A 83 1.58 5.27 13.51
C HIS A 83 1.40 6.50 14.41
N GLU A 84 2.51 7.10 14.82
CA GLU A 84 2.57 8.15 15.85
C GLU A 84 2.32 9.57 15.33
N ARG A 85 2.27 9.75 14.00
CA ARG A 85 2.13 11.06 13.36
C ARG A 85 1.32 10.99 12.06
N PRO A 86 0.76 12.12 11.58
CA PRO A 86 0.14 12.18 10.27
C PRO A 86 1.15 11.95 9.14
N PHE A 87 0.62 11.62 7.96
CA PHE A 87 1.33 11.43 6.70
C PHE A 87 2.27 10.23 6.63
N LEU A 88 2.04 9.22 7.47
CA LEU A 88 2.72 7.94 7.37
C LEU A 88 2.06 7.09 6.28
N LEU A 89 2.90 6.51 5.42
CA LEU A 89 2.51 5.54 4.40
C LEU A 89 2.54 4.13 5.02
N SER A 90 1.43 3.40 4.91
CA SER A 90 1.30 2.06 5.49
C SER A 90 0.48 1.14 4.59
N MET A 91 0.70 -0.18 4.73
CA MET A 91 0.03 -1.20 3.92
C MET A 91 -1.41 -1.42 4.41
N ALA A 92 -2.36 -1.42 3.49
CA ALA A 92 -3.70 -1.90 3.79
C ALA A 92 -3.73 -3.43 3.64
N ASN A 93 -4.32 -4.11 4.62
CA ASN A 93 -4.47 -5.56 4.63
C ASN A 93 -5.89 -5.96 5.06
N ARG A 94 -6.21 -7.27 5.00
CA ARG A 94 -7.47 -7.88 5.44
C ARG A 94 -7.25 -8.92 6.54
N GLY A 95 -6.30 -8.64 7.43
CA GLY A 95 -5.82 -9.57 8.44
C GLY A 95 -4.34 -9.94 8.24
N PRO A 96 -3.78 -10.74 9.17
CA PRO A 96 -2.36 -11.06 9.16
C PRO A 96 -1.88 -11.63 7.82
N ASN A 97 -0.73 -11.16 7.34
CA ASN A 97 -0.06 -11.66 6.14
C ASN A 97 -0.83 -11.51 4.82
N THR A 98 -1.65 -10.47 4.69
CA THR A 98 -2.47 -10.22 3.49
C THR A 98 -2.10 -8.94 2.74
N ASN A 99 -0.82 -8.53 2.78
CA ASN A 99 -0.36 -7.33 2.09
C ASN A 99 -0.39 -7.54 0.57
N GLY A 100 -1.03 -6.62 -0.16
CA GLY A 100 -1.13 -6.65 -1.63
C GLY A 100 -0.49 -5.42 -2.25
N SER A 101 -1.29 -4.66 -3.01
CA SER A 101 -0.91 -3.34 -3.55
C SER A 101 -1.60 -2.17 -2.86
N GLN A 102 -2.59 -2.43 -2.01
CA GLN A 102 -3.32 -1.36 -1.35
C GLN A 102 -2.51 -0.75 -0.21
N PHE A 103 -2.61 0.57 -0.08
CA PHE A 103 -1.92 1.34 0.94
C PHE A 103 -2.84 2.46 1.45
N PHE A 104 -2.51 2.99 2.62
CA PHE A 104 -3.13 4.20 3.14
C PHE A 104 -2.10 5.20 3.63
N ILE A 105 -2.53 6.46 3.71
CA ILE A 105 -1.77 7.58 4.24
C ILE A 105 -2.54 8.11 5.43
N THR A 106 -1.93 8.14 6.61
CA THR A 106 -2.56 8.69 7.81
C THR A 106 -2.72 10.21 7.69
N LEU A 107 -3.79 10.76 8.27
CA LEU A 107 -4.02 12.21 8.38
C LEU A 107 -3.90 12.72 9.82
N VAL A 108 -3.80 11.79 10.78
CA VAL A 108 -3.61 12.00 12.23
C VAL A 108 -2.78 10.84 12.79
N PRO A 109 -2.28 10.89 14.04
CA PRO A 109 -1.75 9.72 14.72
C PRO A 109 -2.81 8.62 14.87
N THR A 110 -2.44 7.36 14.58
CA THR A 110 -3.35 6.20 14.60
C THR A 110 -2.74 4.99 15.32
N PRO A 111 -2.36 5.10 16.61
CA PRO A 111 -1.64 4.04 17.34
C PRO A 111 -2.43 2.73 17.49
N HIS A 112 -3.75 2.76 17.32
CA HIS A 112 -4.59 1.55 17.29
C HIS A 112 -4.35 0.66 16.05
N LEU A 113 -3.58 1.14 15.06
CA LEU A 113 -3.16 0.36 13.89
C LEU A 113 -1.76 -0.26 14.07
N ASP A 114 -1.13 -0.06 15.23
CA ASP A 114 0.19 -0.61 15.50
C ASP A 114 0.08 -2.11 15.79
N GLY A 115 0.58 -2.92 14.84
CA GLY A 115 0.95 -4.34 14.98
C GLY A 115 0.09 -5.21 15.87
#